data_AF-A0A9D7SEJ4-F1
#
_entry.id   AF-A0A9D7SEJ4-F1
#
_cell.length_a   1.000
_cell.length_b   1.000
_cell.length_c   1.000
_cell.angle_alpha   90.00
_cell.angle_beta   90.00
_cell.angle_gamma   90.00
#
_symmetry.space_group_name_H-M   'P 1'
#
loop_
_entity.id
_entity.type
_entity.pdbx_description
1 polymer ?
#
loop_
_entity_poly.entity_id
_entity_poly.type
_entity_poly.pdbx_seq_one_letter_code
_entity_poly.pdbx_strand_id
1 'polypeptide(L)' 'MEVFLDPKELELLQRVLDNRLEDLRREIHHTDSRIFKAQLRADEARMEGILAKLRVQAAMGI' A
#
# COMPACT_ATOMS: atom_id res chain seq x y z
N MET A 1 -1.59 19.59 0.76
CA MET A 1 -2.93 19.30 1.29
C MET A 1 -2.75 18.16 2.25
N GLU A 2 -2.86 18.41 3.56
CA GLU A 2 -2.74 17.37 4.58
C GLU A 2 -4.11 16.70 4.75
N VAL A 3 -4.13 15.37 4.69
CA VAL A 3 -5.33 14.57 4.88
C VAL A 3 -5.28 14.06 6.31
N PHE A 4 -6.24 14.48 7.14
CA PHE A 4 -6.43 13.95 8.47
C PHE A 4 -7.46 12.82 8.38
N LEU A 5 -7.06 11.63 8.80
CA LEU A 5 -7.92 10.44 8.81
C LEU A 5 -8.28 10.15 10.26
N ASP A 6 -9.55 9.91 10.53
CA ASP A 6 -9.94 9.36 11.83
C ASP A 6 -9.44 7.90 12.00
N PRO A 7 -9.44 7.33 13.22
CA PRO A 7 -8.95 5.97 13.43
C PRO A 7 -9.63 4.88 12.59
N LYS A 8 -10.92 5.03 12.27
CA LYS A 8 -11.68 4.09 11.43
C LYS A 8 -11.33 4.27 9.96
N GLU A 9 -11.16 5.51 9.51
CA GLU A 9 -10.71 5.82 8.16
C GLU A 9 -9.28 5.32 7.93
N LEU A 10 -8.42 5.43 8.94
CA LEU A 10 -7.05 4.91 8.92
C LEU A 10 -7.05 3.38 8.85
N GLU A 11 -7.86 2.70 9.66
CA GLU A 11 -8.03 1.24 9.62
C GLU A 11 -8.56 0.77 8.25
N LEU A 12 -9.57 1.47 7.71
CA LEU A 12 -10.11 1.18 6.38
C LEU A 12 -9.04 1.34 5.31
N LEU A 13 -8.28 2.43 5.34
CA LEU A 13 -7.23 2.69 4.37
C LEU A 13 -6.11 1.64 4.46
N GLN A 14 -5.72 1.23 5.66
CA GLN A 14 -4.75 0.16 5.86
C GLN A 14 -5.24 -1.15 5.23
N ARG A 15 -6.51 -1.54 5.45
CA ARG A 15 -7.08 -2.75 4.84
C ARG A 15 -7.14 -2.67 3.31
N VAL A 16 -7.52 -1.51 2.76
CA VAL A 16 -7.56 -1.30 1.31
C VAL A 16 -6.16 -1.44 0.70
N LEU A 17 -5.15 -0.86 1.34
CA LEU A 17 -3.76 -0.96 0.90
C LEU A 17 -3.21 -2.38 1.03
N ASP A 18 -3.48 -3.08 2.13
CA ASP A 18 -3.06 -4.48 2.32
C ASP A 18 -3.67 -5.38 1.24
N ASN A 19 -4.98 -5.26 0.96
CA ASN A 19 -5.64 -6.01 -0.11
C ASN A 19 -5.03 -5.72 -1.49
N ARG A 20 -4.78 -4.43 -1.80
CA ARG A 20 -4.18 -4.07 -3.09
C ARG A 20 -2.74 -4.57 -3.23
N LEU A 21 -1.97 -4.62 -2.14
CA LEU A 21 -0.64 -5.20 -2.12
C LEU A 21 -0.67 -6.71 -2.42
N GLU A 22 -1.63 -7.44 -1.86
CA GLU A 22 -1.83 -8.85 -2.22
C GLU A 22 -2.14 -9.03 -3.71
N ASP A 23 -3.02 -8.20 -4.26
CA ASP A 23 -3.36 -8.24 -5.68
C ASP A 23 -2.15 -7.92 -6.55
N LEU A 24 -1.36 -6.89 -6.21
CA LEU A 24 -0.12 -6.54 -6.93
C LEU A 24 0.87 -7.70 -6.90
N ARG A 25 1.05 -8.37 -5.75
CA ARG A 25 1.95 -9.53 -5.63
C ARG A 25 1.50 -10.69 -6.51
N ARG A 26 0.20 -10.95 -6.61
CA ARG A 26 -0.36 -11.94 -7.55
C ARG A 26 -0.12 -11.52 -9.00
N GLU A 27 -0.38 -10.26 -9.33
CA GLU A 27 -0.18 -9.71 -10.68
C GLU A 27 1.29 -9.79 -11.12
N ILE A 28 2.22 -9.46 -10.23
CA ILE A 28 3.66 -9.64 -10.42
C ILE A 28 4.00 -11.10 -10.67
N HIS A 29 3.46 -12.01 -9.85
CA HIS A 29 3.72 -13.44 -9.99
C HIS A 29 3.28 -13.96 -11.36
N HIS A 30 2.12 -13.50 -11.86
CA HIS A 30 1.55 -13.92 -13.15
C HIS A 30 2.02 -13.12 -14.37
N THR A 31 2.82 -12.07 -14.18
CA THR A 31 3.32 -11.24 -15.28
C THR A 31 4.64 -11.76 -15.85
N ASP A 32 4.67 -12.05 -17.15
CA ASP A 32 5.88 -12.45 -17.87
C ASP A 32 6.66 -11.26 -18.47
N SER A 33 6.00 -10.13 -18.70
CA SER A 33 6.65 -8.92 -19.22
C SER A 33 7.57 -8.28 -18.18
N ARG A 34 8.87 -8.24 -18.47
CA ARG A 34 9.88 -7.65 -17.57
C ARG A 34 9.66 -6.17 -17.30
N ILE A 35 9.25 -5.40 -18.31
CA ILE A 35 9.00 -3.95 -18.18
C ILE A 35 7.77 -3.72 -17.31
N PHE A 36 6.69 -4.47 -17.54
CA PHE A 36 5.46 -4.34 -16.76
C PHE A 36 5.68 -4.80 -15.31
N LYS A 37 6.40 -5.91 -15.10
CA LYS A 37 6.80 -6.38 -13.77
C LYS A 37 7.63 -5.35 -12.99
N ALA A 38 8.50 -4.58 -13.66
CA ALA A 38 9.25 -3.50 -13.01
C ALA A 38 8.35 -2.35 -12.54
N GLN A 39 7.32 -2.00 -13.32
CA GLN A 39 6.32 -0.99 -12.93
C GLN A 39 5.51 -1.48 -11.72
N LEU A 40 5.01 -2.71 -11.75
CA LEU A 40 4.27 -3.29 -10.64
C LEU A 40 5.09 -3.35 -9.35
N ARG A 41 6.38 -3.68 -9.44
CA ARG A 41 7.31 -3.66 -8.29
C ARG A 41 7.54 -2.26 -7.73
N ALA A 42 7.59 -1.24 -8.59
CA ALA A 42 7.70 0.14 -8.14
C ALA A 42 6.41 0.60 -7.41
N ASP A 43 5.25 0.17 -7.89
CA ASP A 43 3.97 0.44 -7.25
C ASP A 43 3.83 -0.30 -5.91
N GLU A 44 4.26 -1.57 -5.84
CA GLU A 44 4.34 -2.34 -4.59
C GLU A 44 5.19 -1.60 -3.54
N ALA A 45 6.41 -1.19 -3.90
CA ALA A 45 7.31 -0.47 -2.99
C ALA A 45 6.73 0.87 -2.52
N ARG A 46 6.05 1.60 -3.40
CA ARG A 46 5.38 2.86 -3.05
C ARG A 46 4.26 2.62 -2.03
N MET A 47 3.44 1.60 -2.25
CA MET A 47 2.34 1.24 -1.35
C MET A 47 2.83 0.74 0.01
N GLU A 48 3.87 -0.09 0.04
CA GLU A 48 4.50 -0.52 1.30
C GLU A 48 5.03 0.69 2.10
N GLY A 49 5.65 1.67 1.42
CA GLY A 49 6.10 2.89 2.06
C GLY A 49 4.98 3.75 2.64
N ILE A 50 3.83 3.82 1.97
CA ILE A 50 2.63 4.51 2.48
C ILE A 50 2.07 3.77 3.68
N LEU A 51 1.89 2.46 3.57
CA LEU A 51 1.37 1.61 4.65
C LEU A 51 2.25 1.69 5.91
N ALA A 52 3.57 1.68 5.76
CA ALA A 52 4.50 1.85 6.87
C ALA A 52 4.30 3.19 7.59
N LYS A 53 4.13 4.29 6.84
CA LYS A 53 3.85 5.62 7.41
C LYS A 53 2.52 5.64 8.16
N LEU A 54 1.47 5.02 7.60
CA LEU A 54 0.16 4.93 8.23
C LEU A 54 0.19 4.11 9.52
N ARG A 55 0.96 3.01 9.55
CA ARG A 55 1.14 2.19 10.77
C ARG A 55 1.88 2.95 11.86
N VAL A 56 2.87 3.75 11.48
CA VAL A 56 3.59 4.63 12.41
C VAL A 56 2.66 5.71 12.97
N GLN A 57 1.84 6.35 12.14
CA GLN A 57 0.84 7.33 12.59
C GLN A 57 -0.18 6.70 13.54
N ALA A 58 -0.72 5.52 13.19
CA ALA A 58 -1.63 4.76 14.05
C ALA A 58 -1.00 4.45 15.42
N ALA A 59 0.28 4.05 15.44
CA ALA A 59 0.99 3.74 16.68
C ALA A 59 1.30 4.97 17.54
N MET A 60 1.44 6.15 16.93
CA MET A 60 1.65 7.41 17.65
C MET A 60 0.33 8.06 18.13
N GLY A 61 -0.83 7.51 17.75
CA GLY A 61 -2.14 8.06 18.16
C GLY A 61 -2.43 9.45 17.60
N ILE A 62 -1.85 9.78 16.44
CA ILE A 62 -2.05 11.04 15.71
C ILE A 62 -3.02 10.81 14.57
#